data_AF-A0A957FPZ2-F1
#
_entry.id   AF-A0A957FPZ2-F1
#
_cell.length_a   1.000
_cell.length_b   1.000
_cell.length_c   1.000
_cell.angle_alpha   90.00
_cell.angle_beta   90.00
_cell.angle_gamma   90.00
#
_symmetry.space_group_name_H-M   'P 1'
#
loop_
_entity.id
_entity.type
_entity.pdbx_description
1 polymer ?
#
loop_
_entity_poly.entity_id
_entity_poly.type
_entity_poly.pdbx_seq_one_letter_code
_entity_poly.pdbx_strand_id
1 'polypeptide(L)'
;DLTPYIGTENLLVRFAYVTDDAVQNPGFAVDDIRIDALGFVDDVESAEAAEAWTAVGFVRHGNVLPQNWLVQQILLPSERNGAVQVSQIPLNALQQGTWTVPLGEGVDEAIIVVSGMNPVALSPATYAVGRIEN
;
A
#
# COMPACT_ATOMS: atom_id res chain seq x y z
N ASP A 1 -11.43 -6.18 31.06
CA ASP A 1 -12.17 -7.04 32.01
C ASP A 1 -13.65 -6.72 31.87
N LEU A 2 -14.48 -7.75 31.63
CA LEU A 2 -15.93 -7.61 31.48
C LEU A 2 -16.70 -8.01 32.75
N THR A 3 -16.01 -8.41 33.83
CA THR A 3 -16.63 -8.81 35.11
C THR A 3 -17.68 -7.82 35.63
N PRO A 4 -17.50 -6.48 35.52
CA PRO A 4 -18.51 -5.52 35.97
C PRO A 4 -19.86 -5.59 35.23
N TYR A 5 -19.93 -6.27 34.09
CA TYR A 5 -21.11 -6.33 33.23
C TYR A 5 -21.89 -7.65 33.36
N ILE A 6 -21.50 -8.53 34.29
CA ILE A 6 -22.23 -9.79 34.56
C ILE A 6 -23.71 -9.49 34.86
N GLY A 7 -24.61 -10.29 34.27
CA GLY A 7 -26.06 -10.13 34.42
C GLY A 7 -26.69 -9.08 33.49
N THR A 8 -25.90 -8.41 32.66
CA THR A 8 -26.43 -7.56 31.59
C THR A 8 -27.03 -8.42 30.49
N GLU A 9 -28.34 -8.25 30.22
CA GLU A 9 -29.04 -9.05 29.21
C GLU A 9 -28.52 -8.82 27.79
N ASN A 10 -28.09 -7.59 27.47
CA ASN A 10 -27.59 -7.22 26.14
C ASN A 10 -26.37 -6.31 26.28
N LEU A 11 -25.17 -6.88 26.17
CA LEU A 11 -23.91 -6.13 26.18
C LEU A 11 -23.35 -6.01 24.76
N LEU A 12 -23.04 -4.79 24.32
CA LEU A 12 -22.37 -4.54 23.05
C LEU A 12 -20.96 -4.01 23.29
N VAL A 13 -19.97 -4.69 22.72
CA VAL A 13 -18.58 -4.22 22.65
C VAL A 13 -18.35 -3.60 21.29
N ARG A 14 -17.77 -2.40 21.25
CA ARG A 14 -17.54 -1.65 20.00
C ARG A 14 -16.17 -1.03 20.00
N PHE A 15 -15.56 -0.98 18.82
CA PHE A 15 -14.35 -0.22 18.57
C PHE A 15 -14.70 1.03 17.78
N ALA A 16 -14.18 2.17 18.20
CA ALA A 16 -14.32 3.45 17.51
C ALA A 16 -12.93 4.05 17.31
N TYR A 17 -12.59 4.33 16.05
CA TYR A 17 -11.36 5.02 15.68
C TYR A 17 -11.71 6.41 15.17
N VAL A 18 -11.29 7.44 15.89
CA VAL A 18 -11.59 8.85 15.60
C VAL A 18 -10.27 9.59 15.52
N THR A 19 -9.99 10.22 14.38
CA THR A 19 -8.79 11.03 14.16
C THR A 19 -9.15 12.50 14.06
N ASP A 20 -8.18 13.36 14.36
CA ASP A 20 -8.24 14.77 13.97
C ASP A 20 -7.72 14.95 12.53
N ASP A 21 -7.58 16.20 12.11
CA ASP A 21 -7.10 16.56 10.76
C ASP A 21 -5.61 16.95 10.76
N ALA A 22 -4.86 16.57 11.80
CA ALA A 22 -3.47 17.03 11.97
C ALA A 22 -2.45 15.98 11.52
N VAL A 23 -2.58 14.73 11.98
CA VAL A 23 -1.57 13.68 11.74
C VAL A 23 -2.22 12.32 11.49
N GLN A 24 -1.98 11.74 10.31
CA GLN A 24 -2.24 10.32 10.04
C GLN A 24 -1.00 9.47 10.36
N ASN A 25 -1.13 8.57 11.33
CA ASN A 25 -0.20 7.49 11.62
C ASN A 25 -0.85 6.14 11.29
N PRO A 26 -0.12 5.00 11.34
CA PRO A 26 -0.75 3.69 11.32
C PRO A 26 -1.93 3.65 12.30
N GLY A 27 -3.08 3.21 11.79
CA GLY A 27 -4.34 3.23 12.51
C GLY A 27 -4.50 2.07 13.48
N PHE A 28 -5.75 1.73 13.76
CA PHE A 28 -6.11 0.60 14.61
C PHE A 28 -6.46 -0.62 13.76
N ALA A 29 -5.83 -1.75 14.05
CA ALA A 29 -6.18 -3.07 13.54
C ALA A 29 -6.38 -4.01 14.74
N VAL A 30 -7.31 -4.95 14.62
CA VAL A 30 -7.62 -5.95 15.64
C VAL A 30 -7.79 -7.30 14.96
N ASP A 31 -7.30 -8.33 15.63
CA ASP A 31 -7.29 -9.72 15.19
C ASP A 31 -7.38 -10.63 16.43
N ASP A 32 -7.64 -11.92 16.23
CA ASP A 32 -7.69 -12.97 17.27
C ASP A 32 -8.57 -12.57 18.48
N ILE A 33 -9.82 -12.17 18.20
CA ILE A 33 -10.74 -11.67 19.22
C ILE A 33 -11.28 -12.83 20.05
N ARG A 34 -11.12 -12.75 21.37
CA ARG A 34 -11.62 -13.78 22.31
C ARG A 34 -12.35 -13.19 23.51
N ILE A 35 -13.41 -13.88 23.93
CA ILE A 35 -14.07 -13.67 25.22
C ILE A 35 -14.19 -15.03 25.91
N ASP A 36 -13.17 -15.39 26.68
CA ASP A 36 -13.03 -16.72 27.29
C ASP A 36 -14.24 -17.13 28.13
N ALA A 37 -14.81 -16.18 28.89
CA ALA A 37 -15.99 -16.42 29.73
C ALA A 37 -17.25 -16.81 28.94
N LEU A 38 -17.28 -16.52 27.63
CA LEU A 38 -18.36 -16.88 26.71
C LEU A 38 -17.95 -18.00 25.74
N GLY A 39 -16.69 -18.45 25.78
CA GLY A 39 -16.12 -19.35 24.77
C GLY A 39 -16.11 -18.76 23.35
N PHE A 40 -16.21 -17.44 23.23
CA PHE A 40 -16.20 -16.75 21.94
C PHE A 40 -14.76 -16.60 21.43
N VAL A 41 -14.54 -16.98 20.17
CA VAL A 41 -13.26 -16.84 19.46
C VAL A 41 -13.56 -16.48 18.00
N ASP A 42 -12.84 -15.51 17.47
CA ASP A 42 -12.98 -15.04 16.09
C ASP A 42 -11.62 -14.55 15.56
N ASP A 43 -11.11 -15.19 14.52
CA ASP A 43 -9.88 -14.83 13.79
C ASP A 43 -10.14 -13.81 12.67
N VAL A 44 -11.39 -13.39 12.47
CA VAL A 44 -11.79 -12.37 11.49
C VAL A 44 -11.51 -12.76 10.02
N GLU A 45 -11.10 -14.00 9.74
CA GLU A 45 -10.77 -14.48 8.40
C GLU A 45 -11.97 -15.08 7.66
N SER A 46 -12.93 -15.68 8.38
CA SER A 46 -14.10 -16.32 7.78
C SER A 46 -15.25 -15.35 7.48
N ALA A 47 -15.98 -15.54 6.38
CA ALA A 47 -17.14 -14.72 6.04
C ALA A 47 -18.31 -14.91 7.04
N GLU A 48 -18.37 -16.06 7.71
CA GLU A 48 -19.40 -16.40 8.71
C GLU A 48 -19.26 -15.54 9.97
N ALA A 49 -18.04 -15.14 10.34
CA ALA A 49 -17.79 -14.17 11.40
C ALA A 49 -18.32 -12.75 11.09
N ALA A 50 -18.61 -12.44 9.82
CA ALA A 50 -19.16 -11.13 9.43
C ALA A 50 -20.60 -10.92 9.93
N GLU A 51 -21.32 -11.99 10.28
CA GLU A 51 -22.65 -11.88 10.87
C GLU A 51 -22.60 -11.44 12.35
N ALA A 52 -21.49 -11.71 13.05
CA ALA A 52 -21.27 -11.28 14.44
C ALA A 52 -20.80 -9.82 14.56
N TRP A 53 -20.11 -9.30 13.53
CA TRP A 53 -19.55 -7.95 13.51
C TRP A 53 -20.21 -7.05 12.48
N THR A 54 -20.82 -5.97 12.94
CA THR A 54 -21.24 -4.88 12.04
C THR A 54 -20.10 -3.88 11.86
N ALA A 55 -19.42 -3.94 10.70
CA ALA A 55 -18.37 -2.99 10.36
C ALA A 55 -18.96 -1.68 9.80
N VAL A 56 -18.70 -0.57 10.48
CA VAL A 56 -19.07 0.79 10.02
C VAL A 56 -17.79 1.62 9.94
N GLY A 57 -17.22 1.72 8.74
CA GLY A 57 -15.95 2.40 8.48
C GLY A 57 -14.71 1.50 8.64
N PHE A 58 -14.76 0.46 9.48
CA PHE A 58 -13.75 -0.60 9.49
C PHE A 58 -13.88 -1.50 8.26
N VAL A 59 -12.74 -2.01 7.78
CA VAL A 59 -12.67 -2.94 6.65
C VAL A 59 -11.80 -4.14 7.02
N ARG A 60 -12.15 -5.31 6.51
CA ARG A 60 -11.26 -6.48 6.56
C ARG A 60 -10.14 -6.28 5.54
N HIS A 61 -8.90 -6.47 5.96
CA HIS A 61 -7.74 -6.19 5.13
C HIS A 61 -6.63 -7.19 5.41
N GLY A 62 -6.17 -7.93 4.39
CA GLY A 62 -5.05 -8.86 4.50
C GLY A 62 -3.66 -8.20 4.59
N ASN A 63 -3.60 -6.92 4.95
CA ASN A 63 -2.38 -6.10 5.04
C ASN A 63 -1.53 -6.04 3.75
N VAL A 64 -2.15 -6.23 2.57
CA VAL A 64 -1.48 -6.09 1.27
C VAL A 64 -1.92 -4.79 0.62
N LEU A 65 -1.04 -3.79 0.64
CA LEU A 65 -1.22 -2.56 -0.13
C LEU A 65 -0.55 -2.73 -1.49
N PRO A 66 -1.30 -2.72 -2.61
CA PRO A 66 -0.68 -2.77 -3.94
C PRO A 66 0.18 -1.51 -4.12
N GLN A 67 1.49 -1.67 -4.30
CA GLN A 67 2.41 -0.56 -4.55
C GLN A 67 2.51 -0.29 -6.05
N ASN A 68 1.97 0.83 -6.51
CA ASN A 68 2.11 1.27 -7.90
C ASN A 68 3.33 2.18 -8.08
N TRP A 69 3.98 2.10 -9.24
CA TRP A 69 5.15 2.89 -9.60
C TRP A 69 4.92 3.65 -10.91
N LEU A 70 5.32 4.92 -10.92
CA LEU A 70 5.52 5.69 -12.14
C LEU A 70 7.03 5.68 -12.43
N VAL A 71 7.41 5.08 -13.56
CA VAL A 71 8.80 5.07 -14.02
C VAL A 71 8.90 5.92 -15.27
N GLN A 72 9.81 6.89 -15.25
CA GLN A 72 10.05 7.81 -16.35
C GLN A 72 11.52 7.76 -16.75
N GLN A 73 11.77 7.88 -18.06
CA GLN A 73 13.09 8.15 -18.59
C GLN A 73 13.17 9.60 -19.07
N ILE A 74 14.30 10.23 -18.76
CA ILE A 74 14.69 11.53 -19.27
C ILE A 74 15.96 11.31 -20.09
N LEU A 75 15.89 11.55 -21.39
CA LEU A 75 17.02 11.39 -22.30
C LEU A 75 17.62 12.77 -22.58
N LEU A 76 18.91 12.92 -22.29
CA LEU A 76 19.68 14.13 -22.52
C LEU A 76 20.45 13.99 -23.83
N PRO A 77 20.19 14.87 -24.81
CA PRO A 77 20.81 14.78 -26.12
C PRO A 77 22.28 15.18 -26.07
N SER A 78 23.09 14.57 -26.95
CA SER A 78 24.50 14.92 -27.11
C SER A 78 24.70 16.32 -27.72
N GLU A 79 23.69 16.80 -28.46
CA GLU A 79 23.73 18.13 -29.07
C GLU A 79 23.43 19.23 -28.06
N ARG A 80 24.24 20.29 -28.07
CA ARG A 80 24.11 21.45 -27.16
C ARG A 80 22.72 22.12 -27.18
N ASN A 81 22.02 22.04 -28.31
CA ASN A 81 20.67 22.59 -28.50
C ASN A 81 19.61 21.49 -28.72
N GLY A 82 19.96 20.23 -28.44
CA GLY A 82 19.01 19.13 -28.57
C GLY A 82 17.87 19.27 -27.56
N ALA A 83 16.71 18.72 -27.91
CA ALA A 83 15.56 18.69 -27.00
C ALA A 83 15.68 17.53 -26.00
N VAL A 84 15.51 17.83 -24.71
CA VAL A 84 15.34 16.81 -23.67
C VAL A 84 14.04 16.05 -23.93
N GLN A 85 14.11 14.72 -23.92
CA GLN A 85 12.94 13.87 -24.10
C GLN A 85 12.54 13.22 -22.79
N VAL A 86 11.26 13.33 -22.43
CA VAL A 86 10.68 12.67 -21.25
C VAL A 86 9.61 11.70 -21.72
N SER A 87 9.72 10.45 -21.30
CA SER A 87 8.72 9.42 -21.62
C SER A 87 8.52 8.47 -20.45
N GLN A 88 7.32 7.91 -20.36
CA GLN A 88 6.99 6.90 -19.36
C GLN A 88 7.49 5.53 -19.83
N ILE A 89 8.07 4.77 -18.91
CA ILE A 89 8.38 3.36 -19.10
C ILE A 89 7.16 2.55 -18.68
N PRO A 90 6.56 1.74 -19.58
CA PRO A 90 5.40 0.94 -19.24
C PRO A 90 5.80 -0.19 -18.28
N LEU A 91 5.01 -0.35 -17.22
CA LEU A 91 5.09 -1.49 -16.31
C LEU A 91 3.87 -2.40 -16.52
N ASN A 92 4.05 -3.69 -16.27
CA ASN A 92 2.96 -4.66 -16.27
C ASN A 92 2.13 -4.61 -14.97
N ALA A 93 1.10 -5.47 -14.87
CA ALA A 93 0.26 -5.56 -13.68
C ALA A 93 1.00 -5.96 -12.39
N LEU A 94 2.18 -6.57 -12.52
CA LEU A 94 3.07 -6.93 -11.41
C LEU A 94 4.11 -5.83 -11.11
N GLN A 95 3.98 -4.65 -11.73
CA GLN A 95 4.88 -3.51 -11.55
C GLN A 95 6.32 -3.79 -12.01
N GLN A 96 6.46 -4.57 -13.09
CA GLN A 96 7.73 -4.93 -13.70
C GLN A 96 7.78 -4.41 -15.13
N GLY A 97 8.96 -3.98 -15.58
CA GLY A 97 9.19 -3.51 -16.94
C GLY A 97 10.64 -3.71 -17.36
N THR A 98 10.86 -3.83 -18.66
CA THR A 98 12.19 -3.88 -19.28
C THR A 98 12.12 -3.00 -20.53
N TRP A 99 13.12 -2.15 -20.71
CA TRP A 99 13.19 -1.21 -21.82
C TRP A 99 14.64 -1.02 -22.26
N THR A 100 14.82 -0.51 -23.48
CA THR A 100 16.14 -0.18 -24.01
C THR A 100 16.38 1.32 -23.87
N VAL A 101 17.57 1.68 -23.40
CA VAL A 101 18.02 3.08 -23.37
C VAL A 101 18.95 3.29 -24.57
N PRO A 102 18.65 4.23 -25.49
CA PRO A 102 19.40 4.42 -26.74
C PRO A 102 20.67 5.26 -26.52
N LEU A 103 21.51 4.87 -25.56
CA LEU A 103 22.78 5.57 -25.29
C LEU A 103 23.71 5.49 -26.50
N GLY A 104 24.32 6.60 -26.87
CA GLY A 104 25.21 6.72 -28.03
C GLY A 104 24.49 6.99 -29.36
N GLU A 105 23.17 6.89 -29.42
CA GLU A 105 22.36 7.26 -30.59
C GLU A 105 21.91 8.73 -30.52
N GLY A 106 22.86 9.63 -30.26
CA GLY A 106 22.58 11.05 -30.02
C GLY A 106 22.06 11.37 -28.61
N VAL A 107 22.15 10.40 -27.70
CA VAL A 107 21.87 10.54 -26.26
C VAL A 107 23.15 10.23 -25.48
N ASP A 108 23.65 11.20 -24.73
CA ASP A 108 24.84 11.03 -23.89
C ASP A 108 24.50 10.53 -22.50
N GLU A 109 23.31 10.87 -22.01
CA GLU A 109 22.90 10.57 -20.65
C GLU A 109 21.40 10.24 -20.60
N ALA A 110 21.06 9.28 -19.74
CA ALA A 110 19.70 8.91 -19.43
C ALA A 110 19.50 8.90 -17.93
N ILE A 111 18.48 9.61 -17.46
CA ILE A 111 18.06 9.65 -16.06
C ILE A 111 16.79 8.84 -15.93
N ILE A 112 16.80 7.87 -15.02
CA ILE A 112 15.62 7.07 -14.68
C ILE A 112 15.04 7.58 -13.37
N VAL A 113 13.78 7.97 -13.40
CA VAL A 113 13.04 8.46 -12.24
C VAL A 113 12.02 7.40 -11.84
N VAL A 114 12.07 6.97 -10.59
CA VAL A 114 11.16 5.98 -10.01
C VAL A 114 10.36 6.66 -8.90
N SER A 115 9.05 6.76 -9.09
CA SER A 115 8.13 7.46 -8.18
C SER A 115 7.07 6.51 -7.65
N GLY A 116 6.95 6.38 -6.32
CA GLY A 116 5.84 5.66 -5.70
C GLY A 116 4.53 6.41 -5.91
N MET A 117 3.47 5.69 -6.31
CA MET A 117 2.15 6.28 -6.59
C MET A 117 1.10 6.01 -5.51
N ASN A 118 1.46 5.30 -4.45
CA ASN A 118 0.52 4.99 -3.37
C ASN A 118 0.19 6.26 -2.56
N PRO A 119 -1.08 6.69 -2.52
CA PRO A 119 -1.47 7.83 -1.72
C PRO A 119 -1.18 7.57 -0.24
N VAL A 120 -0.61 8.56 0.45
CA VAL A 120 -0.49 8.59 1.93
C VAL A 120 0.34 7.43 2.53
N ALA A 121 1.14 6.72 1.72
CA ALA A 121 2.04 5.70 2.22
C ALA A 121 3.27 6.36 2.87
N LEU A 122 3.35 6.30 4.21
CA LEU A 122 4.50 6.79 4.99
C LEU A 122 5.64 5.77 5.13
N SER A 123 5.46 4.56 4.58
CA SER A 123 6.47 3.50 4.62
C SER A 123 7.35 3.54 3.36
N PRO A 124 8.68 3.34 3.49
CA PRO A 124 9.55 3.19 2.33
C PRO A 124 9.12 2.01 1.45
N ALA A 125 8.92 2.25 0.16
CA ALA A 125 8.67 1.21 -0.81
C ALA A 125 9.98 0.74 -1.45
N THR A 126 10.17 -0.58 -1.56
CA THR A 126 11.39 -1.16 -2.14
C THR A 126 11.24 -1.33 -3.65
N TYR A 127 12.25 -0.92 -4.41
CA TYR A 127 12.35 -1.16 -5.85
C TYR A 127 13.75 -1.68 -6.20
N ALA A 128 13.88 -2.32 -7.35
CA ALA A 128 15.15 -2.77 -7.89
C ALA A 128 15.29 -2.30 -9.34
N VAL A 129 16.44 -1.74 -9.68
CA VAL A 129 16.84 -1.40 -11.05
C VAL A 129 18.13 -2.14 -11.34
N GLY A 130 18.17 -2.82 -12.48
CA GLY A 130 19.34 -3.56 -12.94
C GLY A 130 19.59 -3.30 -14.41
N ARG A 131 20.85 -3.41 -14.82
CA ARG A 131 21.25 -3.41 -16.23
C ARG A 131 21.27 -4.85 -16.73
N ILE A 132 20.68 -5.08 -17.90
CA ILE A 132 20.83 -6.32 -18.64
C ILE A 132 21.80 -6.01 -19.78
N GLU A 133 22.97 -6.63 -19.76
CA GLU A 133 23.92 -6.58 -20.88
C GLU A 133 23.64 -7.79 -21.78
N ASN A 134 23.49 -7.54 -23.07
CA ASN A 134 23.48 -8.57 -24.11
C ASN A 134 24.90 -8.84 -24.60
#